data_AF-H5X7A0-F1
#
_entry.id   AF-H5X7A0-F1
#
_cell.length_a   1.000
_cell.length_b   1.000
_cell.length_c   1.000
_cell.angle_alpha   90.00
_cell.angle_beta   90.00
_cell.angle_gamma   90.00
#
_symmetry.space_group_name_H-M   'P 1'
#
loop_
_entity.id
_entity.type
_entity.pdbx_description
1 polymer ?
#
loop_
_entity_poly.entity_id
_entity_poly.type
_entity_poly.pdbx_seq_one_letter_code
_entity_poly.pdbx_strand_id
1 'polypeptide(L)'
;ALARAAVATGDADEDGIDPAGALADALLGLAADNLALGRFGTAQRLLERARSAHPVWRIEVRTCWVTAELSLARGLADDAVLPAKRALGLSRQRGAARHVVKSELVLAAALAATGDQDARVRAEALVGSALEAAHRWELRSLTWPARLLAADLDPANAEWNRSRVTRELHALLLAADPAGKRLAFRSAWVPI
;
A
#
# COMPACT_ATOMS: atom_id res chain seq x y z
N ALA A 1 -20.63 8.44 -7.46
CA ALA A 1 -19.44 9.18 -6.96
C ALA A 1 -18.46 9.50 -8.09
N LEU A 2 -17.89 8.50 -8.79
CA LEU A 2 -16.93 8.72 -9.90
C LEU A 2 -17.43 9.66 -11.01
N ALA A 3 -18.68 9.54 -11.45
CA ALA A 3 -19.24 10.44 -12.46
C ALA A 3 -19.30 11.91 -12.01
N ARG A 4 -19.44 12.16 -10.69
CA ARG A 4 -19.41 13.52 -10.13
C ARG A 4 -17.98 14.05 -10.02
N ALA A 5 -17.03 13.20 -9.64
CA ALA A 5 -15.61 13.56 -9.61
C ALA A 5 -15.07 13.91 -11.00
N ALA A 6 -15.54 13.22 -12.05
CA ALA A 6 -15.10 13.44 -13.43
C ALA A 6 -15.53 14.79 -14.04
N VAL A 7 -16.51 15.47 -13.45
CA VAL A 7 -17.06 16.75 -13.96
C VAL A 7 -16.78 17.91 -12.98
N ALA A 8 -16.17 17.62 -11.82
CA ALA A 8 -15.85 18.63 -10.84
C ALA A 8 -14.66 19.50 -11.31
N THR A 9 -14.75 20.80 -11.06
CA THR A 9 -13.73 21.81 -11.43
C THR A 9 -13.21 22.49 -10.17
N GLY A 10 -11.91 22.80 -10.15
CA GLY A 10 -11.25 23.50 -9.06
C GLY A 10 -9.83 23.88 -9.46
N ASP A 11 -9.20 24.74 -8.66
CA ASP A 11 -7.81 25.13 -8.90
C ASP A 11 -6.88 23.94 -8.71
N ALA A 12 -5.79 23.93 -9.47
CA ALA A 12 -4.77 22.90 -9.37
C ALA A 12 -4.10 22.96 -7.99
N ASP A 13 -4.03 21.80 -7.34
CA ASP A 13 -3.39 21.61 -6.04
C ASP A 13 -2.09 20.82 -6.23
N GLU A 14 -0.98 21.30 -5.67
CA GLU A 14 0.34 20.67 -5.82
C GLU A 14 0.41 19.25 -5.26
N ASP A 15 -0.50 18.96 -4.35
CA ASP A 15 -0.65 17.73 -3.63
C ASP A 15 -1.66 16.78 -4.29
N GLY A 16 -2.49 17.27 -5.23
CA GLY A 16 -3.53 16.50 -5.91
C GLY A 16 -4.79 16.31 -5.09
N ILE A 17 -5.16 17.28 -4.25
CA ILE A 17 -6.46 17.33 -3.54
C ILE A 17 -7.56 17.97 -4.42
N ASP A 18 -7.18 18.43 -5.61
CA ASP A 18 -8.09 18.95 -6.62
C ASP A 18 -8.99 17.84 -7.21
N PRO A 19 -10.06 18.20 -7.96
CA PRO A 19 -10.96 17.22 -8.55
C PRO A 19 -10.28 16.17 -9.45
N ALA A 20 -9.25 16.56 -10.21
CA ALA A 20 -8.54 15.63 -11.08
C ALA A 20 -7.67 14.66 -10.27
N GLY A 21 -6.97 15.14 -9.24
CA GLY A 21 -6.29 14.30 -8.27
C GLY A 21 -7.24 13.33 -7.55
N ALA A 22 -8.41 13.79 -7.12
CA ALA A 22 -9.43 12.94 -6.49
C ALA A 22 -9.95 11.84 -7.44
N LEU A 23 -10.13 12.14 -8.73
CA LEU A 23 -10.49 11.15 -9.74
C LEU A 23 -9.38 10.11 -9.93
N ALA A 24 -8.13 10.55 -10.05
CA ALA A 24 -6.98 9.67 -10.17
C ALA A 24 -6.86 8.74 -8.95
N ASP A 25 -7.05 9.28 -7.73
CA ASP A 25 -7.03 8.50 -6.49
C ASP A 25 -8.17 7.48 -6.41
N ALA A 26 -9.37 7.83 -6.87
CA ALA A 26 -10.48 6.90 -6.95
C ALA A 26 -10.20 5.75 -7.94
N LEU A 27 -9.58 6.05 -9.09
CA LEU A 27 -9.17 5.03 -10.06
C LEU A 27 -8.08 4.11 -9.50
N LEU A 28 -7.11 4.65 -8.76
CA LEU A 28 -6.08 3.87 -8.08
C LEU A 28 -6.67 2.98 -6.97
N GLY A 29 -7.63 3.49 -6.20
CA GLY A 29 -8.37 2.69 -5.22
C GLY A 29 -9.08 1.52 -5.87
N LEU A 30 -9.81 1.76 -6.96
CA LEU A 30 -10.47 0.69 -7.72
C LEU A 30 -9.49 -0.29 -8.35
N ALA A 31 -8.31 0.17 -8.78
CA ALA A 31 -7.25 -0.70 -9.29
C ALA A 31 -6.76 -1.65 -8.19
N ALA A 32 -6.51 -1.13 -6.98
CA ALA A 32 -6.11 -1.92 -5.82
C ALA A 32 -7.19 -2.94 -5.41
N ASP A 33 -8.47 -2.54 -5.41
CA ASP A 33 -9.57 -3.46 -5.12
C ASP A 33 -9.66 -4.60 -6.15
N ASN A 34 -9.52 -4.29 -7.44
CA ASN A 34 -9.55 -5.31 -8.49
C ASN A 34 -8.31 -6.23 -8.43
N LEU A 35 -7.15 -5.69 -8.07
CA LEU A 35 -5.95 -6.47 -7.79
C LEU A 35 -6.21 -7.46 -6.65
N ALA A 36 -6.79 -6.98 -5.53
CA ALA A 36 -7.10 -7.81 -4.37
C ALA A 36 -8.11 -8.94 -4.69
N LEU A 37 -8.95 -8.75 -5.71
CA LEU A 37 -9.89 -9.75 -6.23
C LEU A 37 -9.30 -10.65 -7.34
N GLY A 38 -8.01 -10.54 -7.65
CA GLY A 38 -7.35 -11.31 -8.71
C GLY A 38 -7.69 -10.87 -10.14
N ARG A 39 -8.37 -9.72 -10.31
CA ARG A 39 -8.81 -9.19 -11.60
C ARG A 39 -7.72 -8.32 -12.25
N PHE A 40 -6.55 -8.90 -12.47
CA PHE A 40 -5.33 -8.19 -12.85
C PHE A 40 -5.48 -7.33 -14.13
N GLY A 41 -6.17 -7.82 -15.16
CA GLY A 41 -6.40 -7.05 -16.38
C GLY A 41 -7.24 -5.79 -16.16
N THR A 42 -8.23 -5.85 -15.26
CA THR A 42 -9.03 -4.68 -14.87
C THR A 42 -8.22 -3.72 -14.03
N ALA A 43 -7.43 -4.23 -13.07
CA ALA A 43 -6.52 -3.43 -12.27
C ALA A 43 -5.53 -2.65 -13.15
N GLN A 44 -4.94 -3.30 -14.16
CA GLN A 44 -4.00 -2.66 -15.07
C GLN A 44 -4.63 -1.54 -15.89
N ARG A 45 -5.83 -1.75 -16.48
CA ARG A 45 -6.53 -0.70 -17.23
C ARG A 45 -6.90 0.50 -16.35
N LEU A 46 -7.28 0.27 -15.10
CA LEU A 46 -7.60 1.35 -14.16
C LEU A 46 -6.34 2.13 -13.76
N LEU A 47 -5.23 1.43 -13.54
CA LEU A 47 -3.93 2.02 -13.27
C LEU A 47 -3.45 2.92 -14.42
N GLU A 48 -3.56 2.44 -15.67
CA GLU A 48 -3.22 3.22 -16.87
C GLU A 48 -4.07 4.50 -16.97
N ARG A 49 -5.38 4.39 -16.71
CA ARG A 49 -6.28 5.57 -16.69
C ARG A 49 -5.92 6.56 -15.59
N ALA A 50 -5.53 6.09 -14.41
CA ALA A 50 -5.13 6.97 -13.31
C ALA A 50 -3.85 7.76 -13.66
N ARG A 51 -2.87 7.13 -14.30
CA ARG A 51 -1.62 7.78 -14.74
C ARG A 51 -1.87 8.93 -15.71
N SER A 52 -2.81 8.76 -16.62
CA SER A 52 -3.16 9.79 -17.61
C SER A 52 -4.01 10.92 -17.02
N ALA A 53 -4.62 10.73 -15.84
CA ALA A 53 -5.55 11.69 -15.28
C ALA A 53 -4.85 12.88 -14.59
N HIS A 54 -3.76 12.66 -13.85
CA HIS A 54 -3.09 13.74 -13.12
C HIS A 54 -1.64 13.43 -12.70
N PRO A 55 -0.62 14.10 -13.26
CA PRO A 55 0.79 13.82 -12.95
C PRO A 55 1.28 14.60 -11.72
N VAL A 56 0.66 14.41 -10.56
CA VAL A 56 1.16 14.93 -9.26
C VAL A 56 1.84 13.86 -8.44
N TRP A 57 2.75 14.30 -7.56
CA TRP A 57 3.63 13.41 -6.82
C TRP A 57 2.88 12.33 -6.03
N ARG A 58 1.72 12.66 -5.44
CA ARG A 58 0.90 11.72 -4.66
C ARG A 58 0.33 10.61 -5.52
N ILE A 59 -0.20 10.98 -6.69
CA ILE A 59 -0.72 10.03 -7.68
C ILE A 59 0.41 9.16 -8.23
N GLU A 60 1.59 9.73 -8.46
CA GLU A 60 2.77 8.98 -8.90
C GLU A 60 3.24 7.95 -7.86
N VAL A 61 3.34 8.35 -6.59
CA VAL A 61 3.68 7.43 -5.48
C VAL A 61 2.68 6.27 -5.41
N ARG A 62 1.38 6.57 -5.43
CA ARG A 62 0.33 5.55 -5.32
C ARG A 62 0.23 4.67 -6.57
N THR A 63 0.47 5.24 -7.74
CA THR A 63 0.65 4.48 -8.99
C THR A 63 1.79 3.48 -8.84
N CYS A 64 2.93 3.90 -8.31
CA CYS A 64 4.06 3.02 -8.08
C CYS A 64 3.74 1.89 -7.09
N TRP A 65 2.99 2.17 -6.01
CA TRP A 65 2.52 1.13 -5.09
C TRP A 65 1.66 0.07 -5.79
N VAL A 66 0.60 0.49 -6.49
CA VAL A 66 -0.31 -0.45 -7.18
C VAL A 66 0.43 -1.22 -8.28
N THR A 67 1.40 -0.58 -8.95
CA THR A 67 2.24 -1.27 -9.94
C THR A 67 3.08 -2.37 -9.30
N ALA A 68 3.75 -2.07 -8.18
CA ALA A 68 4.57 -3.04 -7.46
C ALA A 68 3.72 -4.19 -6.90
N GLU A 69 2.59 -3.87 -6.27
CA GLU A 69 1.64 -4.84 -5.73
C GLU A 69 1.08 -5.74 -6.86
N LEU A 70 0.81 -5.20 -8.05
CA LEU A 70 0.33 -5.97 -9.20
C LEU A 70 1.38 -6.96 -9.70
N SER A 71 2.65 -6.54 -9.79
CA SER A 71 3.76 -7.41 -10.16
C SER A 71 3.93 -8.54 -9.14
N LEU A 72 3.89 -8.22 -7.84
CA LEU A 72 3.94 -9.21 -6.77
C LEU A 72 2.79 -10.22 -6.85
N ALA A 73 1.56 -9.76 -7.04
CA ALA A 73 0.39 -10.64 -7.17
C ALA A 73 0.45 -11.57 -8.40
N ARG A 74 1.28 -11.22 -9.40
CA ARG A 74 1.53 -12.03 -10.60
C ARG A 74 2.79 -12.91 -10.50
N GLY A 75 3.49 -12.90 -9.36
CA GLY A 75 4.73 -13.65 -9.16
C GLY A 75 5.96 -13.03 -9.86
N LEU A 76 5.88 -11.75 -10.23
CA LEU A 76 6.95 -11.02 -10.92
C LEU A 76 7.69 -10.12 -9.92
N ALA A 77 8.40 -10.72 -8.97
CA ALA A 77 9.00 -9.99 -7.84
C ALA A 77 10.04 -8.94 -8.29
N ASP A 78 10.90 -9.26 -9.25
CA ASP A 78 11.93 -8.34 -9.73
C ASP A 78 11.32 -7.07 -10.35
N ASP A 79 10.22 -7.22 -11.09
CA ASP A 79 9.47 -6.11 -11.69
C ASP A 79 8.84 -5.19 -10.64
N ALA A 80 8.63 -5.66 -9.41
CA ALA A 80 8.06 -4.88 -8.32
C ALA A 80 9.08 -3.93 -7.66
N VAL A 81 10.38 -4.23 -7.73
CA VAL A 81 11.41 -3.51 -6.97
C VAL A 81 11.59 -2.09 -7.47
N LEU A 82 11.67 -1.88 -8.79
CA LEU A 82 11.88 -0.55 -9.38
C LEU A 82 10.74 0.44 -9.04
N PRO A 83 9.44 0.13 -9.27
CA PRO A 83 8.36 1.02 -8.88
C PRO A 83 8.34 1.26 -7.36
N ALA A 84 8.58 0.25 -6.53
CA ALA A 84 8.63 0.42 -5.08
C ALA A 84 9.75 1.38 -4.63
N LYS A 85 10.95 1.29 -5.23
CA LYS A 85 12.05 2.23 -4.99
C LYS A 85 11.69 3.66 -5.39
N ARG A 86 11.04 3.84 -6.54
CA ARG A 86 10.59 5.17 -7.00
C ARG A 86 9.59 5.79 -6.04
N ALA A 87 8.60 5.02 -5.58
CA ALA A 87 7.62 5.48 -4.59
C ALA A 87 8.30 5.99 -3.31
N LEU A 88 9.28 5.23 -2.80
CA LEU A 88 10.02 5.61 -1.60
C LEU A 88 10.88 6.87 -1.82
N GLY A 89 11.60 6.94 -2.94
CA GLY A 89 12.43 8.09 -3.28
C GLY A 89 11.62 9.38 -3.36
N LEU A 90 10.50 9.35 -4.09
CA LEU A 90 9.61 10.51 -4.22
C LEU A 90 8.94 10.88 -2.89
N SER A 91 8.50 9.90 -2.11
CA SER A 91 7.92 10.16 -0.78
C SER A 91 8.91 10.83 0.17
N ARG A 92 10.19 10.43 0.12
CA ARG A 92 11.27 11.05 0.92
C ARG A 92 11.57 12.46 0.45
N GLN A 93 11.66 12.68 -0.86
CA GLN A 93 11.86 14.01 -1.44
C GLN A 93 10.78 15.00 -0.99
N ARG A 94 9.53 14.53 -0.87
CA ARG A 94 8.39 15.34 -0.42
C ARG A 94 8.23 15.44 1.10
N GLY A 95 9.06 14.76 1.89
CA GLY A 95 8.93 14.76 3.35
C GLY A 95 7.61 14.14 3.86
N ALA A 96 6.93 13.33 3.05
CA ALA A 96 5.59 12.85 3.33
C ALA A 96 5.61 11.60 4.23
N ALA A 97 5.76 11.76 5.54
CA ALA A 97 6.02 10.70 6.52
C ALA A 97 5.16 9.43 6.33
N ARG A 98 3.83 9.55 6.21
CA ARG A 98 2.94 8.39 6.00
C ARG A 98 3.22 7.67 4.67
N HIS A 99 3.53 8.41 3.61
CA HIS A 99 3.87 7.85 2.30
C HIS A 99 5.25 7.19 2.33
N VAL A 100 6.21 7.71 3.10
CA VAL A 100 7.50 7.06 3.34
C VAL A 100 7.27 5.70 3.99
N VAL A 101 6.55 5.64 5.12
CA VAL A 101 6.28 4.37 5.83
C VAL A 101 5.62 3.35 4.91
N LYS A 102 4.53 3.71 4.20
CA LYS A 102 3.87 2.78 3.27
C LYS A 102 4.81 2.35 2.13
N SER A 103 5.65 3.25 1.61
CA SER A 103 6.61 2.91 0.54
C SER A 103 7.73 2.00 1.02
N GLU A 104 8.19 2.15 2.27
CA GLU A 104 9.17 1.24 2.88
C GLU A 104 8.59 -0.18 2.98
N LEU A 105 7.33 -0.32 3.40
CA LEU A 105 6.65 -1.63 3.44
C LEU A 105 6.48 -2.25 2.06
N VAL A 106 6.09 -1.47 1.05
CA VAL A 106 5.96 -1.98 -0.34
C VAL A 106 7.31 -2.41 -0.89
N LEU A 107 8.38 -1.64 -0.65
CA LEU A 107 9.73 -2.00 -1.07
C LEU A 107 10.26 -3.23 -0.31
N ALA A 108 10.00 -3.34 0.98
CA ALA A 108 10.35 -4.51 1.76
C ALA A 108 9.67 -5.77 1.23
N ALA A 109 8.37 -5.71 0.94
CA ALA A 109 7.64 -6.82 0.32
C ALA A 109 8.23 -7.21 -1.04
N ALA A 110 8.55 -6.22 -1.89
CA ALA A 110 9.18 -6.45 -3.19
C ALA A 110 10.54 -7.15 -3.07
N LEU A 111 11.40 -6.66 -2.18
CA LEU A 111 12.72 -7.22 -1.93
C LEU A 111 12.65 -8.61 -1.30
N ALA A 112 11.75 -8.84 -0.35
CA ALA A 112 11.58 -10.14 0.28
C ALA A 112 11.15 -11.21 -0.74
N ALA A 113 10.30 -10.83 -1.70
CA ALA A 113 9.75 -11.73 -2.70
C ALA A 113 10.76 -12.15 -3.78
N THR A 114 11.91 -11.47 -3.94
CA THR A 114 12.94 -11.89 -4.91
C THR A 114 13.68 -13.15 -4.46
N GLY A 115 13.62 -13.50 -3.16
CA GLY A 115 14.32 -14.65 -2.59
C GLY A 115 15.84 -14.46 -2.42
N ASP A 116 16.37 -13.28 -2.75
CA ASP A 116 17.78 -12.95 -2.55
C ASP A 116 18.06 -12.61 -1.07
N GLN A 117 19.16 -13.15 -0.53
CA GLN A 117 19.47 -13.02 0.89
C GLN A 117 19.85 -11.57 1.26
N ASP A 118 20.58 -10.86 0.40
CA ASP A 118 20.92 -9.46 0.63
C ASP A 118 19.67 -8.57 0.53
N ALA A 119 18.76 -8.87 -0.40
CA ALA A 119 17.47 -8.22 -0.51
C ALA A 119 16.62 -8.45 0.75
N ARG A 120 16.64 -9.66 1.32
CA ARG A 120 15.96 -9.99 2.58
C ARG A 120 16.46 -9.16 3.75
N VAL A 121 17.77 -9.03 3.95
CA VAL A 121 18.36 -8.19 5.01
C VAL A 121 17.92 -6.72 4.85
N ARG A 122 17.87 -6.21 3.62
CA ARG A 122 17.37 -4.86 3.35
C ARG A 122 15.87 -4.73 3.64
N ALA A 123 15.08 -5.75 3.33
CA ALA A 123 13.65 -5.78 3.63
C ALA A 123 13.41 -5.73 5.15
N GLU A 124 14.17 -6.50 5.94
CA GLU A 124 14.11 -6.48 7.41
C GLU A 124 14.40 -5.08 7.97
N ALA A 125 15.45 -4.42 7.49
CA ALA A 125 15.79 -3.05 7.90
C ALA A 125 14.67 -2.05 7.56
N LEU A 126 14.06 -2.16 6.38
CA LEU A 126 12.95 -1.32 5.96
C LEU A 126 11.70 -1.54 6.83
N VAL A 127 11.38 -2.79 7.17
CA VAL A 127 10.24 -3.09 8.05
C VAL A 127 10.48 -2.57 9.47
N GLY A 128 11.70 -2.68 9.99
CA GLY A 128 12.09 -2.11 11.28
C GLY A 128 11.89 -0.59 11.33
N SER A 129 12.43 0.13 10.33
CA SER A 129 12.25 1.58 10.15
C SER A 129 10.77 1.96 10.08
N ALA A 130 10.00 1.27 9.23
CA ALA A 130 8.59 1.51 9.04
C ALA A 130 7.78 1.29 10.32
N LEU A 131 8.07 0.24 11.11
CA LEU A 131 7.43 -0.01 12.39
C LEU A 131 7.74 1.09 13.41
N GLU A 132 8.99 1.51 13.53
CA GLU A 132 9.37 2.58 14.45
C GLU A 132 8.65 3.88 14.09
N ALA A 133 8.68 4.28 12.83
CA ALA A 133 8.01 5.46 12.33
C ALA A 133 6.47 5.36 12.46
N ALA A 134 5.89 4.20 12.17
CA ALA A 134 4.45 4.00 12.32
C ALA A 134 3.99 4.16 13.77
N HIS A 135 4.77 3.69 14.75
CA HIS A 135 4.46 3.93 16.16
C HIS A 135 4.65 5.40 16.54
N ARG A 136 5.77 6.00 16.15
CA ARG A 136 6.10 7.40 16.47
C ARG A 136 5.03 8.37 15.99
N TRP A 137 4.47 8.13 14.81
CA TRP A 137 3.46 8.97 14.17
C TRP A 137 2.03 8.42 14.30
N GLU A 138 1.81 7.44 15.17
CA GLU A 138 0.50 6.83 15.43
C GLU A 138 -0.23 6.34 14.16
N LEU A 139 0.52 5.88 13.16
CA LEU A 139 -0.01 5.35 11.90
C LEU A 139 -0.51 3.92 12.08
N ARG A 140 -1.53 3.73 12.94
CA ARG A 140 -2.11 2.44 13.32
C ARG A 140 -2.63 1.60 12.14
N SER A 141 -2.95 2.25 11.02
CA SER A 141 -3.33 1.54 9.78
C SER A 141 -2.16 0.84 9.09
N LEU A 142 -0.91 1.19 9.44
CA LEU A 142 0.32 0.65 8.87
C LEU A 142 1.09 -0.25 9.85
N THR A 143 0.70 -0.32 11.12
CA THR A 143 1.36 -1.19 12.10
C THR A 143 1.09 -2.67 11.80
N TRP A 144 -0.17 -3.06 11.57
CA TRP A 144 -0.50 -4.46 11.32
C TRP A 144 0.09 -5.03 10.01
N PRO A 145 0.11 -4.33 8.85
CA PRO A 145 0.78 -4.85 7.65
C PRO A 145 2.30 -4.96 7.84
N ALA A 146 2.90 -4.01 8.55
CA ALA A 146 4.33 -4.07 8.87
C ALA A 146 4.66 -5.27 9.76
N ARG A 147 3.79 -5.59 10.72
CA ARG A 147 3.93 -6.78 11.57
C ARG A 147 3.72 -8.08 10.81
N LEU A 148 2.84 -8.13 9.82
CA LEU A 148 2.74 -9.30 8.94
C LEU A 148 4.03 -9.54 8.16
N LEU A 149 4.57 -8.48 7.53
CA LEU A 149 5.87 -8.59 6.85
C LEU A 149 6.99 -9.00 7.81
N ALA A 150 7.01 -8.44 9.03
CA ALA A 150 7.97 -8.85 10.06
C ALA A 150 7.83 -10.34 10.42
N ALA A 151 6.61 -10.88 10.48
CA ALA A 151 6.39 -12.29 10.76
C ALA A 151 6.88 -13.22 9.63
N ASP A 152 6.83 -12.77 8.39
CA ASP A 152 7.31 -13.54 7.23
C ASP A 152 8.85 -13.43 7.06
N LEU A 153 9.43 -12.32 7.53
CA LEU A 153 10.87 -12.06 7.50
C LEU A 153 11.62 -12.66 8.70
N ASP A 154 10.97 -12.77 9.87
CA ASP A 154 11.58 -13.30 11.08
C ASP A 154 10.75 -14.46 11.65
N PRO A 155 11.04 -15.71 11.24
CA PRO A 155 10.36 -16.90 11.74
C PRO A 155 10.44 -17.06 13.26
N ALA A 156 11.52 -16.59 13.91
CA ALA A 156 11.70 -16.75 15.36
C ALA A 156 10.71 -15.89 16.16
N ASN A 157 10.32 -14.73 15.63
CA ASN A 157 9.33 -13.84 16.24
C ASN A 157 7.98 -13.83 15.51
N ALA A 158 7.75 -14.78 14.60
CA ALA A 158 6.55 -14.81 13.76
C ALA A 158 5.25 -14.87 14.57
N GLU A 159 5.19 -15.76 15.58
CA GLU A 159 4.01 -15.90 16.44
C GLU A 159 3.71 -14.61 17.22
N TRP A 160 4.75 -14.01 17.80
CA TRP A 160 4.60 -12.74 18.52
C TRP A 160 4.09 -11.63 17.59
N ASN A 161 4.66 -11.50 16.40
CA ASN A 161 4.21 -10.53 15.41
C ASN A 161 2.76 -10.77 14.98
N ARG A 162 2.37 -12.01 14.68
CA ARG A 162 0.99 -12.38 14.33
C ARG A 162 0.01 -12.10 15.47
N SER A 163 0.38 -12.38 16.74
CA SER A 163 -0.47 -12.07 17.90
C SER A 163 -0.80 -10.57 18.01
N ARG A 164 0.17 -9.71 17.66
CA ARG A 164 0.01 -8.25 17.67
C ARG A 164 -0.91 -7.77 16.56
N VAL A 165 -0.81 -8.39 15.39
CA VAL A 165 -1.75 -8.18 14.27
C VAL A 165 -3.17 -8.52 14.68
N THR A 166 -3.40 -9.72 15.23
CA THR A 166 -4.73 -10.16 15.68
C THR A 166 -5.35 -9.17 16.66
N ARG A 167 -4.57 -8.70 17.64
CA ARG A 167 -5.06 -7.74 18.64
C ARG A 167 -5.41 -6.38 18.04
N GLU A 168 -4.62 -5.89 17.07
CA GLU A 168 -4.90 -4.64 16.37
C GLU A 168 -6.12 -4.74 15.48
N LEU A 169 -6.23 -5.82 14.69
CA LEU A 169 -7.39 -6.07 13.84
C LEU A 169 -8.65 -6.26 14.66
N HIS A 170 -8.59 -6.96 15.79
CA HIS A 170 -9.73 -7.10 16.70
C HIS A 170 -10.23 -5.73 17.19
N ALA A 171 -9.33 -4.85 17.64
CA ALA A 171 -9.69 -3.50 18.07
C ALA A 171 -10.31 -2.67 16.93
N LEU A 172 -9.75 -2.76 15.72
CA LEU A 172 -10.27 -2.09 14.53
C LEU A 172 -11.67 -2.61 14.15
N LEU A 173 -11.86 -3.93 14.17
CA LEU A 173 -13.13 -4.56 13.85
C LEU A 173 -14.20 -4.20 14.86
N LEU A 174 -13.90 -4.10 16.16
CA LEU A 174 -14.89 -3.65 17.15
C LEU A 174 -15.49 -2.29 16.80
N ALA A 175 -14.67 -1.36 16.29
CA ALA A 175 -15.08 -0.03 15.88
C ALA A 175 -15.70 0.04 14.47
N ALA A 176 -15.59 -1.02 13.66
CA ALA A 176 -16.10 -1.04 12.29
C ALA A 176 -17.62 -1.25 12.23
N ASP A 177 -18.25 -0.67 11.20
CA ASP A 177 -19.66 -0.89 10.89
C ASP A 177 -19.90 -2.36 10.43
N PRO A 178 -21.17 -2.82 10.38
CA PRO A 178 -21.48 -4.19 9.98
C PRO A 178 -21.02 -4.57 8.57
N ALA A 179 -20.97 -3.62 7.62
CA ALA A 179 -20.50 -3.88 6.26
C ALA A 179 -18.98 -4.04 6.23
N GLY A 180 -18.24 -3.15 6.92
CA GLY A 180 -16.79 -3.24 7.09
C GLY A 180 -16.36 -4.55 7.73
N LYS A 181 -17.04 -4.99 8.79
CA LYS A 181 -16.82 -6.30 9.43
C LYS A 181 -16.99 -7.45 8.42
N ARG A 182 -18.12 -7.48 7.70
CA ARG A 182 -18.39 -8.54 6.70
C ARG A 182 -17.34 -8.58 5.59
N LEU A 183 -16.88 -7.43 5.11
CA LEU A 183 -15.83 -7.36 4.10
C LEU A 183 -14.50 -7.89 4.63
N ALA A 184 -14.13 -7.52 5.85
CA ALA A 184 -12.90 -7.98 6.47
C ALA A 184 -12.88 -9.51 6.64
N PHE A 185 -13.95 -10.11 7.18
CA PHE A 185 -14.05 -11.58 7.33
C PHE A 185 -14.05 -12.37 6.01
N ARG A 186 -14.40 -11.73 4.88
CA ARG A 186 -14.39 -12.36 3.55
C ARG A 186 -13.13 -12.06 2.77
N SER A 187 -12.21 -11.27 3.32
CA SER A 187 -11.00 -10.84 2.63
C SER A 187 -9.90 -11.87 2.79
N ALA A 188 -9.29 -12.27 1.67
CA ALA A 188 -8.06 -13.07 1.70
C ALA A 188 -6.85 -12.29 2.25
N TRP A 189 -6.98 -10.97 2.41
CA TRP A 189 -5.89 -10.06 2.74
C TRP A 189 -5.89 -9.58 4.20
N VAL A 190 -6.95 -9.88 4.96
CA VAL A 190 -7.07 -9.48 6.36
C VAL A 190 -7.02 -10.75 7.22
N PRO A 191 -5.92 -11.01 7.94
CA PRO A 191 -5.72 -12.26 8.69
C PRO A 191 -6.49 -12.21 10.02
N ILE A 192 -7.79 -12.43 9.94
CA ILE A 192 -8.75 -12.49 11.06
C ILE A 192 -9.07 -13.95 11.38
#